data_AF-A4HCN3-F1
#
_entry.id   AF-A4HCN3-F1
#
_cell.length_a   1.000
_cell.length_b   1.000
_cell.length_c   1.000
_cell.angle_alpha   90.00
_cell.angle_beta   90.00
_cell.angle_gamma   90.00
#
_symmetry.space_group_name_H-M   'P 1'
#
loop_
_entity.id
_entity.type
_entity.pdbx_description
1 polymer ?
#
loop_
_entity_poly.entity_id
_entity_poly.type
_entity_poly.pdbx_seq_one_letter_code
_entity_poly.pdbx_strand_id
1 'polypeptide(L)'
;MSDANALEPIPRNIAPDQELAILKLILDLHSLGDVESSQKIRRRVREALLKTNDDSEAMNKVDEIIRRGKRVQSKLDGSYEERQRRKRKRREQDLAAASHLVDVEAGSGEDSEGSPSAEEDGEE
;
A
#
# COMPACT_ATOMS: atom_id res chain seq x y z
N MET A 1 24.25 44.62 -1.54
CA MET A 1 24.25 44.48 -0.08
C MET A 1 23.50 43.21 0.23
N SER A 2 24.23 42.12 0.41
CA SER A 2 23.69 40.83 0.84
C SER A 2 23.47 40.91 2.34
N ASP A 3 22.23 40.72 2.79
CA ASP A 3 21.88 40.70 4.21
C ASP A 3 22.73 39.64 4.94
N ALA A 4 23.80 40.09 5.58
CA ALA A 4 24.75 39.28 6.34
C ALA A 4 24.16 38.78 7.68
N ASN A 5 22.83 38.80 7.81
CA ASN A 5 22.10 38.45 9.02
C ASN A 5 20.92 37.50 8.74
N ALA A 6 20.89 36.85 7.58
CA ALA A 6 20.00 35.72 7.35
C ALA A 6 20.44 34.57 8.28
N LEU A 7 19.86 34.54 9.48
CA LEU A 7 19.95 33.42 10.42
C LEU A 7 19.81 32.12 9.62
N GLU A 8 20.73 31.18 9.82
CA GLU A 8 20.63 29.86 9.20
C GLU A 8 19.23 29.30 9.49
N PRO A 9 18.52 28.78 8.48
CA PRO A 9 17.17 28.27 8.68
C PRO A 9 17.21 27.17 9.73
N ILE A 10 16.52 27.39 10.85
CA ILE A 10 16.40 26.41 11.93
C ILE A 10 15.61 25.22 11.35
N PRO A 11 16.16 23.99 11.37
CA PRO A 11 15.43 22.82 10.91
C PRO A 11 14.13 22.64 11.70
N ARG A 12 13.05 22.32 10.99
CA ARG A 12 11.80 21.90 11.62
C ARG A 12 11.94 20.55 12.30
N ASN A 13 11.12 20.33 13.32
CA ASN A 13 11.06 19.06 14.02
C ASN A 13 10.06 18.12 13.35
N ILE A 14 10.36 16.83 13.40
CA ILE A 14 9.49 15.75 12.95
C ILE A 14 9.33 14.72 14.05
N ALA A 15 8.34 13.85 13.93
CA ALA A 15 8.12 12.83 14.94
C ALA A 15 9.30 11.82 14.97
N PRO A 16 9.70 11.31 16.15
CA PRO A 16 10.77 10.32 16.28
C PRO A 16 10.55 9.07 15.41
N ASP A 17 9.30 8.64 15.25
CA ASP A 17 8.94 7.51 14.40
C ASP A 17 9.23 7.77 12.91
N GLN A 18 9.08 9.02 12.46
CA GLN A 18 9.42 9.43 11.10
C GLN A 18 10.93 9.47 10.89
N GLU A 19 11.68 9.98 11.87
CA GLU A 19 13.16 9.94 11.84
C GLU A 19 13.67 8.50 11.71
N LEU A 20 13.16 7.60 12.56
CA LEU A 20 13.50 6.18 12.52
C LEU A 20 13.14 5.56 11.17
N ALA A 21 11.95 5.88 10.63
CA ALA A 21 11.52 5.37 9.34
C ALA A 21 12.41 5.86 8.18
N ILE A 22 12.86 7.11 8.20
CA ILE A 22 13.82 7.66 7.23
C ILE A 22 15.15 6.92 7.32
N LEU A 23 15.69 6.74 8.52
CA LEU A 23 16.98 6.09 8.73
C LEU A 23 16.96 4.64 8.24
N LYS A 24 15.92 3.87 8.61
CA LYS A 24 15.74 2.50 8.12
C LYS A 24 15.67 2.45 6.60
N LEU A 25 14.84 3.29 6.00
CA LEU A 25 14.66 3.33 4.55
C LEU A 25 15.96 3.66 3.80
N ILE A 26 16.77 4.59 4.32
CA ILE A 26 18.08 4.92 3.74
C ILE A 26 19.03 3.73 3.81
N LEU A 27 19.08 3.05 4.96
CA LEU A 27 19.95 1.88 5.15
C LEU A 27 19.50 0.72 4.27
N ASP A 28 18.20 0.49 4.15
CA ASP A 28 17.63 -0.56 3.30
C ASP A 28 17.92 -0.31 1.82
N LEU A 29 17.77 0.92 1.33
CA LEU A 29 18.12 1.24 -0.05
C LEU A 29 19.62 1.06 -0.32
N HIS A 30 20.46 1.42 0.65
CA HIS A 30 21.90 1.23 0.55
C HIS A 30 22.29 -0.25 0.54
N SER A 31 21.66 -1.08 1.37
CA SER A 31 21.91 -2.54 1.40
C SER A 31 21.42 -3.26 0.15
N LEU A 32 20.36 -2.73 -0.49
CA LEU A 32 19.86 -3.19 -1.79
C LEU A 32 20.67 -2.66 -2.99
N GLY A 33 21.71 -1.86 -2.75
CA GLY A 33 22.60 -1.32 -3.78
C GLY A 33 22.12 -0.03 -4.45
N ASP A 34 20.95 0.50 -4.08
CA ASP A 34 20.42 1.77 -4.59
C ASP A 34 20.90 2.97 -3.74
N VAL A 35 22.21 3.24 -3.84
CA VAL A 35 22.86 4.34 -3.14
C VAL A 35 22.32 5.69 -3.59
N GLU A 36 21.99 5.85 -4.87
CA GLU A 36 21.48 7.12 -5.42
C GLU A 36 20.14 7.50 -4.79
N SER A 37 19.18 6.57 -4.72
CA SER A 37 17.90 6.84 -4.06
C SER A 37 18.08 7.15 -2.59
N SER A 38 19.02 6.48 -1.89
CA SER A 38 19.33 6.77 -0.49
C SER A 38 19.80 8.22 -0.28
N GLN A 39 20.67 8.73 -1.16
CA GLN A 39 21.15 10.12 -1.12
C GLN A 39 20.04 11.12 -1.47
N LYS A 40 19.20 10.77 -2.45
CA LYS A 40 18.06 11.57 -2.86
C LYS A 40 17.03 11.73 -1.73
N ILE A 41 16.79 10.68 -0.95
CA ILE A 41 15.94 10.76 0.24
C ILE A 41 16.55 11.70 1.27
N ARG A 42 17.84 11.55 1.62
CA ARG A 42 18.53 12.46 2.55
C ARG A 42 18.38 13.93 2.13
N ARG A 43 18.62 14.23 0.85
CA ARG A 43 18.50 15.58 0.32
C ARG A 43 17.08 16.12 0.44
N ARG A 44 16.07 15.34 0.05
CA ARG A 44 14.67 15.76 0.12
C ARG A 44 14.17 15.95 1.54
N VAL A 45 14.59 15.09 2.49
CA VAL A 45 14.25 15.25 3.90
C VAL A 45 14.86 16.56 4.41
N ARG A 46 16.16 16.80 4.17
CA ARG A 46 16.80 18.07 4.54
C ARG A 46 16.10 19.27 3.93
N GLU A 47 15.75 19.21 2.65
CA GLU A 47 14.99 20.27 1.99
C GLU A 47 13.61 20.49 2.64
N ALA A 48 12.91 19.43 3.02
CA ALA A 48 11.63 19.53 3.73
C ALA A 48 11.82 20.23 5.09
N LEU A 49 12.79 19.80 5.90
CA LEU A 49 13.02 20.38 7.22
C LEU A 49 13.46 21.85 7.19
N LEU A 50 14.16 22.28 6.13
CA LEU A 50 14.68 23.66 6.04
C LEU A 50 13.72 24.63 5.34
N LYS A 51 12.81 24.15 4.50
CA LYS A 51 11.99 24.99 3.61
C LYS A 51 10.51 25.05 3.99
N THR A 52 10.06 24.26 4.96
CA THR A 52 8.67 24.33 5.43
C THR A 52 8.46 25.41 6.48
N ASN A 53 7.23 25.92 6.51
CA ASN A 53 6.87 27.04 7.37
C ASN A 53 6.67 26.60 8.83
N ASP A 54 6.19 25.37 9.03
CA ASP A 54 5.94 24.78 10.34
C ASP A 54 6.28 23.27 10.38
N ASP A 55 6.22 22.70 11.59
CA ASP A 55 6.54 21.30 11.85
C ASP A 55 5.50 20.35 11.23
N SER A 56 4.22 20.73 11.18
CA SER A 56 3.16 19.91 10.58
C SER A 56 3.36 19.75 9.07
N GLU A 57 3.69 20.83 8.38
CA GLU A 57 4.03 20.82 6.97
C GLU A 57 5.30 19.97 6.71
N ALA A 58 6.30 20.06 7.60
CA ALA A 58 7.52 19.23 7.55
C ALA A 58 7.19 17.75 7.66
N MET A 59 6.40 17.37 8.67
CA MET A 59 5.95 16.00 8.91
C MET A 59 5.18 15.44 7.72
N ASN A 60 4.26 16.21 7.13
CA ASN A 60 3.50 15.80 5.95
C ASN A 60 4.40 15.55 4.72
N LYS A 61 5.35 16.46 4.44
CA LYS A 61 6.31 16.27 3.35
C LYS A 61 7.23 15.06 3.57
N VAL A 62 7.66 14.85 4.81
CA VAL A 62 8.47 13.67 5.17
C VAL A 62 7.69 12.38 4.95
N ASP A 63 6.42 12.33 5.32
CA ASP A 63 5.54 11.19 5.07
C ASP A 63 5.39 10.86 3.58
N GLU A 64 5.28 11.88 2.73
CA GLU A 64 5.29 11.67 1.28
C GLU A 64 6.61 11.09 0.78
N ILE A 65 7.73 11.59 1.29
CA ILE A 65 9.07 11.10 0.94
C ILE A 65 9.21 9.63 1.35
N ILE A 66 8.81 9.27 2.57
CA ILE A 66 8.82 7.89 3.08
C ILE A 66 7.95 7.00 2.20
N ARG A 67 6.71 7.41 1.88
CA ARG A 67 5.80 6.62 1.01
C ARG A 67 6.39 6.40 -0.39
N ARG A 68 7.07 7.38 -0.96
CA ARG A 68 7.71 7.25 -2.28
C ARG A 68 8.94 6.34 -2.20
N GLY A 69 9.77 6.49 -1.18
CA GLY A 69 10.96 5.65 -1.02
C GLY A 69 10.62 4.19 -0.71
N LYS A 70 9.61 3.91 0.13
CA LYS A 70 9.11 2.54 0.35
C LYS A 70 8.64 1.85 -0.93
N ARG A 71 8.07 2.61 -1.89
CA ARG A 71 7.70 2.07 -3.21
C ARG A 71 8.93 1.68 -4.03
N VAL A 72 10.01 2.47 -3.97
CA VAL A 72 11.29 2.13 -4.62
C VAL A 72 11.89 0.88 -3.97
N GLN A 73 12.02 0.88 -2.64
CA GLN A 73 12.49 -0.26 -1.86
C GLN A 73 11.73 -1.54 -2.21
N SER A 74 10.40 -1.49 -2.25
CA SER A 74 9.57 -2.67 -2.53
C SER A 74 9.80 -3.28 -3.91
N LYS A 75 10.26 -2.49 -4.88
CA LYS A 75 10.58 -3.00 -6.22
C LYS A 75 11.96 -3.65 -6.25
N LEU A 76 12.89 -3.18 -5.42
CA LEU A 76 14.25 -3.68 -5.33
C LEU A 76 14.33 -4.98 -4.51
N ASP A 77 13.58 -5.06 -3.41
CA ASP A 77 13.55 -6.23 -2.53
C ASP A 77 12.64 -7.38 -3.04
N GLY A 78 12.00 -7.20 -4.20
CA GLY A 78 11.07 -8.18 -4.79
C GLY A 78 9.71 -8.32 -4.09
N SER A 79 9.49 -7.61 -2.97
CA SER A 79 8.23 -7.66 -2.22
C SER A 79 7.04 -7.11 -3.03
N TYR A 80 7.30 -6.22 -3.98
CA TYR A 80 6.31 -5.72 -4.93
C TYR A 80 5.78 -6.84 -5.82
N GLU A 81 6.66 -7.63 -6.41
CA GLU A 81 6.30 -8.77 -7.26
C GLU A 81 5.59 -9.84 -6.45
N GLU A 82 6.06 -10.12 -5.23
CA GLU A 82 5.44 -11.10 -4.36
C GLU A 82 4.01 -10.69 -3.97
N ARG A 83 3.78 -9.40 -3.70
CA ARG A 83 2.45 -8.86 -3.44
C ARG A 83 1.53 -8.99 -4.65
N GLN A 84 2.04 -8.73 -5.86
CA GLN A 84 1.28 -8.92 -7.09
C GLN A 84 0.92 -10.39 -7.30
N ARG A 85 1.87 -11.31 -7.08
CA ARG A 85 1.65 -12.75 -7.17
C ARG A 85 0.58 -13.22 -6.19
N ARG A 86 0.64 -12.79 -4.92
CA ARG A 86 -0.39 -13.12 -3.92
C ARG A 86 -1.76 -12.57 -4.31
N LYS A 87 -1.82 -11.36 -4.88
CA LYS A 87 -3.07 -10.77 -5.36
C LYS A 87 -3.65 -11.54 -6.55
N ARG A 88 -2.82 -11.99 -7.49
CA ARG A 88 -3.24 -12.84 -8.61
C ARG A 88 -3.79 -14.18 -8.10
N LYS A 89 -3.07 -14.84 -7.19
CA LYS A 89 -3.51 -16.11 -6.58
C LYS A 89 -4.86 -15.99 -5.88
N ARG A 90 -5.11 -14.90 -5.15
CA ARG A 90 -6.43 -14.64 -4.53
C ARG A 90 -7.53 -14.50 -5.58
N ARG A 91 -7.30 -13.72 -6.63
CA ARG A 91 -8.27 -13.57 -7.72
C ARG A 91 -8.57 -14.88 -8.43
N GLU A 92 -7.58 -15.72 -8.64
CA GLU A 92 -7.76 -17.07 -9.22
C GLU A 92 -8.59 -17.96 -8.30
N GLN A 93 -8.37 -17.89 -6.98
CA GLN A 93 -9.19 -18.60 -6.00
C GLN A 93 -10.65 -18.10 -5.98
N ASP A 94 -10.85 -16.78 -6.03
CA ASP A 94 -12.19 -16.18 -6.08
C ASP A 94 -12.92 -16.58 -7.38
N LEU A 95 -12.23 -16.56 -8.52
CA LEU A 95 -12.75 -17.03 -9.81
C LEU A 95 -13.09 -18.52 -9.80
N ALA A 96 -12.23 -19.35 -9.25
CA ALA A 96 -12.48 -20.78 -9.13
C ALA A 96 -13.68 -21.08 -8.22
N ALA A 97 -13.81 -20.34 -7.11
CA ALA A 97 -14.96 -20.45 -6.22
C ALA A 97 -16.26 -20.00 -6.91
N ALA A 98 -16.22 -18.90 -7.68
CA ALA A 98 -17.37 -18.45 -8.47
C ALA A 98 -17.74 -19.43 -9.60
N SER A 99 -16.75 -19.98 -10.31
CA SER A 99 -16.96 -21.01 -11.33
C SER A 99 -17.62 -22.26 -10.75
N HIS A 100 -17.13 -22.74 -9.60
CA HIS A 100 -17.74 -23.88 -8.91
C HIS A 100 -19.18 -23.61 -8.48
N LEU A 101 -19.51 -22.36 -8.11
CA LEU A 101 -20.87 -21.98 -7.75
C LEU A 101 -21.81 -22.02 -8.97
N VAL A 102 -21.32 -21.56 -10.13
CA VAL A 102 -22.04 -21.66 -11.42
C VAL A 102 -22.18 -23.12 -11.87
N ASP A 103 -21.16 -23.96 -11.70
CA ASP A 103 -21.23 -25.39 -12.05
C ASP A 103 -22.22 -26.16 -11.15
N VAL A 104 -22.33 -25.78 -9.86
CA VAL A 104 -23.34 -26.33 -8.94
C VAL A 104 -24.76 -25.88 -9.32
N GLU A 105 -24.92 -24.62 -9.74
CA GLU A 105 -26.21 -24.08 -10.16
C GLU A 105 -26.66 -24.65 -11.52
N ALA A 106 -25.72 -24.87 -12.46
CA ALA A 106 -25.97 -25.51 -13.74
C ALA A 106 -26.18 -27.04 -13.63
N GLY A 107 -25.58 -27.69 -12.64
CA GLY A 107 -25.86 -29.09 -12.28
C GLY A 107 -27.17 -29.30 -11.50
N SER A 108 -27.85 -28.21 -11.10
CA SER A 108 -29.15 -28.21 -10.43
C SER A 108 -30.32 -27.89 -11.38
N GLY A 109 -30.12 -28.04 -12.69
CA GLY A 109 -31.10 -27.74 -13.73
C GLY A 109 -31.42 -28.93 -14.65
N GLU A 110 -31.94 -30.03 -14.09
CA GLU A 110 -32.64 -31.16 -14.77
C GLU A 110 -33.23 -32.01 -13.62
N ASP A 111 -34.51 -32.31 -13.44
CA ASP A 111 -35.76 -32.08 -14.14
C ASP A 111 -36.86 -32.04 -13.06
N SER A 112 -37.78 -31.08 -13.07
CA SER A 112 -39.08 -31.24 -12.41
C SER A 112 -40.19 -30.82 -13.36
N GLU A 113 -40.26 -31.55 -14.48
CA GLU A 113 -41.44 -31.66 -15.34
C GLU A 113 -42.55 -32.45 -14.61
N GLY A 114 -43.72 -31.83 -14.43
CA GLY A 114 -45.01 -32.47 -14.08
C GLY A 114 -45.24 -32.77 -12.58
N SER A 115 -46.37 -32.49 -11.94
CA SER A 115 -47.70 -32.03 -12.38
C SER A 115 -48.44 -31.43 -11.17
N PRO A 116 -49.45 -30.56 -11.38
CA PRO A 116 -50.31 -30.05 -10.33
C PRO A 116 -51.33 -31.12 -9.94
N SER A 117 -51.47 -31.44 -8.65
CA SER A 117 -52.66 -32.12 -8.17
C SER A 117 -52.96 -31.70 -6.73
N ALA A 118 -54.22 -31.32 -6.56
CA ALA A 118 -54.84 -30.68 -5.43
C ALA A 118 -55.28 -31.67 -4.33
N GLU A 119 -55.65 -31.10 -3.18
CA GLU A 119 -56.59 -31.62 -2.15
C GLU A 119 -56.09 -32.83 -1.33
N GLU A 120 -56.38 -33.02 -0.05
CA GLU A 120 -57.24 -32.37 0.96
C GLU A 120 -56.79 -32.92 2.33
N ASP A 121 -56.98 -32.11 3.36
CA ASP A 121 -57.53 -32.43 4.69
C ASP A 121 -56.88 -33.46 5.66
N GLY A 122 -57.01 -33.13 6.96
CA GLY A 122 -56.73 -34.03 8.07
C GLY A 122 -56.23 -33.35 9.34
N GLU A 123 -57.07 -32.51 9.95
CA GLU A 123 -56.97 -32.13 11.36
C GLU A 123 -57.04 -33.38 12.28
N GLU A 124 -56.09 -33.52 13.20
CA GLU A 124 -56.28 -33.92 14.62
C GLU A 124 -54.96 -33.80 15.41
#